data_AF-A0A4R5VD18-F1
#
_entry.id   AF-A0A4R5VD18-F1
#
_cell.length_a   1.000
_cell.length_b   1.000
_cell.length_c   1.000
_cell.angle_alpha   90.00
_cell.angle_beta   90.00
_cell.angle_gamma   90.00
#
_symmetry.space_group_name_H-M   'P 1'
#
loop_
_entity.id
_entity.type
_entity.pdbx_description
1 polymer ?
#
loop_
_entity_poly.entity_id
_entity_poly.type
_entity_poly.pdbx_seq_one_letter_code
_entity_poly.pdbx_strand_id
1 'polypeptide(L)'
;MTERNFFKNGNDLHIIESFQPYVYNFHNDTLEKVIEMDFGRYAIPGYFWEEDIMESFGKMSETGFANLHGVFEDAELMLISIHLQKPECVFKELVFIDKSSDQVRKLSTTLKDDILYHYPIGIENGEVMFLTYRSVILTGLPKDQLDSIQSEIPEKDFDYPVILKTKIQFDE
;
A
#
# COMPACT_ATOMS: atom_id res chain seq x y z
N MET A 1 6.53 -10.60 13.49
CA MET A 1 6.80 -9.35 12.76
C MET A 1 5.80 -8.34 13.29
N THR A 2 6.24 -7.21 13.83
CA THR A 2 5.35 -6.19 14.44
C THR A 2 4.66 -5.41 13.33
N GLU A 3 3.36 -5.20 13.43
CA GLU A 3 2.62 -4.36 12.48
C GLU A 3 3.09 -2.91 12.59
N ARG A 4 3.29 -2.24 11.45
CA ARG A 4 3.64 -0.83 11.41
C ARG A 4 2.36 -0.03 11.38
N ASN A 5 2.05 0.66 12.46
CA ASN A 5 0.84 1.47 12.59
C ASN A 5 1.11 2.98 12.42
N PHE A 6 2.38 3.40 12.42
CA PHE A 6 2.79 4.80 12.38
C PHE A 6 3.57 5.10 11.10
N PHE A 7 3.11 6.10 10.36
CA PHE A 7 3.62 6.49 9.05
C PHE A 7 3.92 7.99 9.05
N LYS A 8 5.20 8.31 9.30
CA LYS A 8 5.69 9.68 9.27
C LYS A 8 6.19 10.04 7.88
N ASN A 9 5.76 11.18 7.35
CA ASN A 9 6.43 11.86 6.23
C ASN A 9 6.57 13.35 6.54
N GLY A 10 7.80 13.88 6.49
CA GLY A 10 8.07 15.25 6.93
C GLY A 10 7.59 15.51 8.37
N ASN A 11 6.63 16.42 8.51
CA ASN A 11 5.99 16.76 9.79
C ASN A 11 4.66 16.04 10.04
N ASP A 12 4.11 15.37 9.02
CA ASP A 12 2.82 14.68 9.12
C ASP A 12 3.02 13.27 9.68
N LEU A 13 2.10 12.86 10.56
CA LEU A 13 2.10 11.53 11.19
C LEU A 13 0.75 10.88 10.98
N HIS A 14 0.71 9.91 10.07
CA HIS A 14 -0.46 9.07 9.87
C HIS A 14 -0.44 7.87 10.79
N ILE A 15 -1.62 7.50 11.25
CA ILE A 15 -1.87 6.34 12.10
C ILE A 15 -2.96 5.49 11.46
N ILE A 16 -2.74 4.18 11.42
CA ILE A 16 -3.74 3.18 11.06
C ILE A 16 -3.81 2.14 12.16
N GLU A 17 -4.98 1.55 12.34
CA GLU A 17 -5.21 0.50 13.33
C GLU A 17 -5.71 -0.76 12.61
N SER A 18 -5.26 -1.92 13.11
CA SER A 18 -5.71 -3.20 12.57
C SER A 18 -7.23 -3.30 12.68
N PHE A 19 -7.86 -3.81 11.63
CA PHE A 19 -9.31 -4.03 11.56
C PHE A 19 -10.16 -2.74 11.62
N GLN A 20 -9.54 -1.56 11.50
CA GLN A 20 -10.27 -0.30 11.35
C GLN A 20 -10.17 0.20 9.91
N PRO A 21 -11.25 0.75 9.33
CA PRO A 21 -11.25 1.28 7.97
C PRO A 21 -10.76 2.74 7.92
N TYR A 22 -10.08 3.23 8.96
CA TYR A 22 -9.76 4.64 9.13
C TYR A 22 -8.27 4.92 9.02
N VAL A 23 -7.94 6.00 8.33
CA VAL A 23 -6.64 6.66 8.45
C VAL A 23 -6.82 7.88 9.33
N TYR A 24 -5.95 8.00 10.31
CA TYR A 24 -5.88 9.17 11.17
C TYR A 24 -4.64 9.99 10.89
N ASN A 25 -4.73 11.30 11.07
CA ASN A 25 -3.58 12.20 11.17
C ASN A 25 -3.43 12.64 12.62
N PHE A 26 -2.20 12.61 13.13
CA PHE A 26 -1.86 13.10 14.45
C PHE A 26 -1.17 14.47 14.36
N HIS A 27 -1.87 15.51 14.80
CA HIS A 27 -1.33 16.87 14.86
C HIS A 27 -1.84 17.59 16.11
N ASN A 28 -1.02 18.48 16.69
CA ASN A 28 -1.38 19.29 17.86
C ASN A 28 -2.00 18.49 19.03
N ASP A 29 -1.43 17.32 19.35
CA ASP A 29 -1.93 16.40 20.37
C ASP A 29 -3.36 15.87 20.13
N THR A 30 -3.83 15.93 18.89
CA THR A 30 -5.14 15.43 18.46
C THR A 30 -5.00 14.39 17.37
N LEU A 31 -5.92 13.42 17.39
CA LEU A 31 -6.06 12.40 16.36
C LEU A 31 -7.33 12.71 15.56
N GLU A 32 -7.15 13.10 14.30
CA GLU A 32 -8.26 13.40 13.39
C GLU A 32 -8.39 12.31 12.33
N LYS A 33 -9.61 11.83 12.07
CA LYS A 33 -9.87 10.90 10.97
C LYS A 33 -9.84 11.66 9.65
N VAL A 34 -8.91 11.30 8.77
CA VAL A 34 -8.71 11.95 7.46
C VAL A 34 -9.22 11.11 6.30
N ILE A 35 -9.27 9.78 6.44
CA ILE A 35 -9.86 8.86 5.44
C ILE A 35 -10.73 7.81 6.13
N GLU A 36 -11.81 7.45 5.45
CA GLU A 36 -12.65 6.30 5.77
C GLU A 36 -12.83 5.45 4.51
N MET A 37 -12.46 4.18 4.60
CA MET A 37 -12.53 3.23 3.49
C MET A 37 -13.83 2.43 3.54
N ASP A 38 -14.57 2.41 2.43
CA ASP A 38 -15.64 1.42 2.25
C ASP A 38 -15.04 0.09 1.73
N PHE A 39 -14.87 -0.86 2.64
CA PHE A 39 -14.40 -2.21 2.31
C PHE A 39 -15.53 -3.15 1.84
N GLY A 40 -16.79 -2.71 1.84
CA GLY A 40 -17.95 -3.49 1.41
C GLY A 40 -17.98 -4.87 2.07
N ARG A 41 -18.00 -5.93 1.26
CA ARG A 41 -18.03 -7.32 1.74
C ARG A 41 -16.78 -7.76 2.53
N TYR A 42 -15.71 -6.98 2.47
CA TYR A 42 -14.45 -7.24 3.19
C TYR A 42 -14.34 -6.42 4.48
N ALA A 43 -15.38 -5.66 4.83
CA ALA A 43 -15.45 -4.96 6.11
C ALA A 43 -15.42 -5.95 7.27
N ILE A 44 -14.84 -5.52 8.38
CA ILE A 44 -14.77 -6.31 9.60
C ILE A 44 -16.19 -6.47 10.15
N PRO A 45 -16.71 -7.70 10.25
CA PRO A 45 -18.09 -7.93 10.65
C PRO A 45 -18.30 -7.63 12.13
N GLY A 46 -19.51 -7.21 12.50
CA GLY A 46 -19.84 -6.80 13.88
C GLY A 46 -19.51 -7.86 14.94
N TYR A 47 -19.69 -9.15 14.62
CA TYR A 47 -19.38 -10.25 15.55
C TYR A 47 -17.92 -10.26 15.99
N PHE A 48 -16.99 -9.72 15.19
CA PHE A 48 -15.57 -9.70 15.51
C PHE A 48 -15.25 -8.96 16.82
N TRP A 49 -16.07 -7.97 17.15
CA TRP A 49 -15.91 -7.13 18.34
C TRP A 49 -16.65 -7.67 19.57
N GLU A 50 -17.52 -8.66 19.37
CA GLU A 50 -18.43 -9.19 20.40
C GLU A 50 -17.97 -10.57 20.91
N GLU A 51 -17.36 -11.37 20.04
CA GLU A 51 -16.91 -12.73 20.35
C GLU A 51 -15.41 -12.78 20.73
N ASP A 52 -14.93 -13.97 21.11
CA ASP A 52 -13.49 -14.18 21.34
C ASP A 52 -12.69 -13.90 20.07
N ILE A 53 -11.52 -13.26 20.22
CA ILE A 53 -10.71 -12.80 19.09
C ILE A 53 -10.23 -13.96 18.20
N MET A 54 -9.93 -15.13 18.77
CA MET A 54 -9.43 -16.28 18.01
C MET A 54 -10.56 -16.93 17.20
N GLU A 55 -11.75 -17.06 17.81
CA GLU A 55 -12.93 -17.56 17.13
C GLU A 55 -13.37 -16.61 16.01
N SER A 56 -13.45 -15.32 16.33
CA SER A 56 -13.80 -14.26 15.38
C SER A 56 -12.84 -14.19 14.20
N PHE A 57 -11.53 -14.20 14.48
CA PHE A 57 -10.52 -14.17 13.44
C PHE A 57 -10.60 -15.41 12.55
N GLY A 58 -10.85 -16.59 13.12
CA GLY A 58 -11.11 -17.82 12.37
C GLY A 58 -12.27 -17.67 11.40
N LYS A 59 -13.45 -17.29 11.89
CA LYS A 59 -14.67 -17.07 11.08
C LYS A 59 -14.46 -16.03 9.98
N MET A 60 -13.86 -14.89 10.33
CA MET A 60 -13.62 -13.79 9.40
C MET A 60 -12.62 -14.19 8.30
N SER A 61 -11.62 -15.00 8.63
CA SER A 61 -10.63 -15.46 7.66
C SER A 61 -11.23 -16.38 6.58
N GLU A 62 -12.33 -17.09 6.89
CA GLU A 62 -13.05 -17.94 5.92
C GLU A 62 -13.75 -17.11 4.83
N THR A 63 -14.25 -15.92 5.16
CA THR A 63 -14.90 -15.01 4.21
C THR A 63 -13.93 -14.01 3.58
N GLY A 64 -12.77 -13.83 4.22
CA GLY A 64 -11.78 -12.83 3.88
C GLY A 64 -12.13 -11.43 4.41
N PHE A 65 -11.12 -10.60 4.55
CA PHE A 65 -11.25 -9.24 5.09
C PHE A 65 -10.19 -8.31 4.50
N ALA A 66 -10.45 -7.01 4.60
CA ALA A 66 -9.52 -5.95 4.22
C ALA A 66 -8.93 -5.30 5.47
N ASN A 67 -7.66 -4.92 5.39
CA ASN A 67 -6.99 -4.15 6.42
C ASN A 67 -6.11 -3.07 5.79
N LEU A 68 -6.04 -1.91 6.43
CA LEU A 68 -5.04 -0.90 6.09
C LEU A 68 -3.66 -1.43 6.46
N HIS A 69 -2.68 -1.25 5.58
CA HIS A 69 -1.31 -1.75 5.79
C HIS A 69 -0.25 -0.68 5.54
N GLY A 70 -0.59 0.43 4.90
CA GLY A 70 0.34 1.53 4.73
C GLY A 70 -0.35 2.81 4.32
N VAL A 71 0.20 3.93 4.78
CA VAL A 71 -0.20 5.27 4.36
C VAL A 71 1.07 6.05 4.08
N PHE A 72 1.13 6.70 2.92
CA PHE A 72 2.22 7.58 2.54
C PHE A 72 1.61 8.83 1.92
N GLU A 73 2.15 9.99 2.22
CA GLU A 73 1.59 11.25 1.73
C GLU A 73 2.69 12.28 1.58
N ASP A 74 2.63 13.10 0.53
CA ASP A 74 3.36 14.36 0.44
C ASP A 74 2.42 15.52 0.06
N ALA A 75 2.97 16.63 -0.45
CA ALA A 75 2.18 17.79 -0.85
C ALA A 75 1.21 17.51 -2.02
N GLU A 76 1.54 16.56 -2.90
CA GLU A 76 0.85 16.32 -4.17
C GLU A 76 -0.01 15.06 -4.14
N LEU A 77 0.45 14.02 -3.45
CA LEU A 77 -0.11 12.66 -3.55
C LEU A 77 -0.28 12.01 -2.18
N MET A 78 -1.39 11.31 -1.99
CA MET A 78 -1.56 10.32 -0.92
C MET A 78 -1.66 8.91 -1.52
N LEU A 79 -1.01 7.95 -0.89
CA LEU A 79 -1.09 6.52 -1.18
C LEU A 79 -1.54 5.76 0.06
N ILE A 80 -2.60 4.97 -0.10
CA ILE A 80 -3.09 4.03 0.90
C ILE A 80 -2.89 2.61 0.37
N SER A 81 -2.13 1.80 1.11
CA SER A 81 -1.92 0.39 0.84
C SER A 81 -2.88 -0.43 1.69
N ILE A 82 -3.70 -1.27 1.04
CA ILE A 82 -4.71 -2.12 1.68
C ILE A 82 -4.34 -3.57 1.40
N HIS A 83 -4.34 -4.41 2.44
CA HIS A 83 -4.25 -5.86 2.28
C HIS A 83 -5.64 -6.45 2.25
N LEU A 84 -5.95 -7.21 1.19
CA LEU A 84 -7.14 -8.05 1.13
C LEU A 84 -6.70 -9.49 1.33
N GLN A 85 -7.09 -10.07 2.46
CA GLN A 85 -6.80 -11.45 2.80
C GLN A 85 -8.02 -12.30 2.46
N LYS A 86 -7.84 -13.31 1.62
CA LYS A 86 -8.84 -14.34 1.30
C LYS A 86 -8.25 -15.71 1.66
N PRO A 87 -9.08 -16.76 1.83
CA PRO A 87 -8.60 -18.09 2.18
C PRO A 87 -7.46 -18.62 1.29
N GLU A 88 -7.49 -18.28 -0.01
CA GLU A 88 -6.56 -18.82 -1.00
C GLU A 88 -5.41 -17.87 -1.36
N CYS A 89 -5.50 -16.58 -0.99
CA CYS A 89 -4.62 -15.56 -1.53
C CYS A 89 -4.68 -14.23 -0.76
N VAL A 90 -3.55 -13.55 -0.74
CA VAL A 90 -3.43 -12.16 -0.30
C VAL A 90 -3.20 -11.29 -1.52
N PHE A 91 -4.02 -10.27 -1.67
CA PHE A 91 -3.84 -9.22 -2.67
C PHE A 91 -3.59 -7.91 -1.97
N LYS A 92 -2.92 -7.00 -2.66
CA LYS A 92 -2.75 -5.64 -2.18
C LYS A 92 -3.45 -4.68 -3.13
N GLU A 93 -4.31 -3.84 -2.60
CA GLU A 93 -4.90 -2.72 -3.33
C GLU A 93 -4.13 -1.47 -2.92
N LEU A 94 -3.62 -0.75 -3.92
CA LEU A 94 -2.99 0.54 -3.75
C LEU A 94 -3.97 1.61 -4.23
N VAL A 95 -4.33 2.52 -3.34
CA VAL A 95 -5.23 3.64 -3.63
C VAL A 95 -4.41 4.92 -3.65
N PHE A 96 -4.33 5.55 -4.81
CA PHE A 96 -3.65 6.82 -5.04
C PHE A 96 -4.69 7.93 -5.08
N ILE A 97 -4.44 9.02 -4.37
CA ILE A 97 -5.31 10.19 -4.27
C ILE A 97 -4.49 11.42 -4.64
N ASP A 98 -4.81 12.04 -5.77
CA ASP A 98 -4.27 13.34 -6.14
C ASP A 98 -4.90 14.41 -5.25
N LYS A 99 -4.08 15.11 -4.46
CA LYS A 99 -4.55 16.10 -3.49
C LYS A 99 -4.98 17.43 -4.11
N SER A 100 -4.60 17.67 -5.37
CA SER A 100 -4.96 18.88 -6.09
C SER A 100 -6.35 18.79 -6.72
N SER A 101 -6.75 17.58 -7.12
CA SER A 101 -7.98 17.33 -7.88
C SER A 101 -8.96 16.37 -7.22
N ASP A 102 -8.60 15.78 -6.07
CA ASP A 102 -9.32 14.68 -5.40
C ASP A 102 -9.56 13.46 -6.31
N GLN A 103 -8.74 13.30 -7.36
CA GLN A 103 -8.87 12.16 -8.26
C GLN A 103 -8.30 10.91 -7.58
N VAL A 104 -9.02 9.80 -7.73
CA VAL A 104 -8.62 8.51 -7.16
C VAL A 104 -8.24 7.53 -8.27
N ARG A 105 -7.12 6.83 -8.09
CA ARG A 105 -6.70 5.69 -8.90
C ARG A 105 -6.44 4.49 -8.00
N LYS A 106 -6.71 3.29 -8.54
CA LYS A 106 -6.50 2.03 -7.82
C LYS A 106 -5.63 1.11 -8.65
N LEU A 107 -4.69 0.44 -7.98
CA LEU A 107 -3.87 -0.62 -8.56
C LEU A 107 -3.95 -1.85 -7.66
N SER A 108 -4.55 -2.92 -8.18
CA SER A 108 -4.51 -4.24 -7.57
C SER A 108 -3.17 -4.88 -7.89
N THR A 109 -2.49 -5.44 -6.90
CA THR A 109 -1.23 -6.17 -7.10
C THR A 109 -1.25 -7.53 -6.40
N THR A 110 -0.56 -8.48 -7.01
CA THR A 110 -0.37 -9.83 -6.48
C THR A 110 1.13 -10.15 -6.47
N LEU A 111 1.55 -11.11 -5.64
CA LEU A 111 2.94 -11.59 -5.66
C LEU A 111 3.32 -12.33 -6.95
N LYS A 112 2.33 -12.68 -7.80
CA LYS A 112 2.55 -13.42 -9.05
C LYS A 112 2.63 -12.50 -10.27
N ASP A 113 1.74 -11.53 -10.34
CA ASP A 113 1.49 -10.77 -11.59
C ASP A 113 2.12 -9.37 -11.55
N ASP A 114 2.12 -8.71 -10.38
CA ASP A 114 2.45 -7.27 -10.27
C ASP A 114 3.44 -7.00 -9.13
N ILE A 115 4.38 -7.92 -8.93
CA ILE A 115 5.39 -7.82 -7.86
C ILE A 115 6.23 -6.54 -7.96
N LEU A 116 6.36 -5.96 -9.15
CA LEU A 116 7.10 -4.72 -9.42
C LEU A 116 6.60 -3.54 -8.56
N TYR A 117 5.29 -3.43 -8.36
CA TYR A 117 4.64 -2.36 -7.62
C TYR A 117 4.04 -2.84 -6.29
N HIS A 118 4.40 -4.04 -5.84
CA HIS A 118 3.72 -4.66 -4.70
C HIS A 118 4.15 -4.07 -3.34
N TYR A 119 5.34 -3.50 -3.19
CA TYR A 119 5.82 -3.02 -1.89
C TYR A 119 6.08 -1.51 -1.90
N PRO A 120 5.05 -0.66 -1.70
CA PRO A 120 5.28 0.77 -1.52
C PRO A 120 6.04 1.03 -0.21
N ILE A 121 6.99 1.93 -0.26
CA ILE A 121 7.84 2.30 0.89
C ILE A 121 7.83 3.80 1.20
N GLY A 122 7.26 4.65 0.33
CA GLY A 122 7.14 6.08 0.57
C GLY A 122 6.68 6.85 -0.66
N ILE A 123 6.49 8.16 -0.45
CA ILE A 123 6.25 9.16 -1.50
C ILE A 123 7.24 10.30 -1.31
N GLU A 124 7.80 10.80 -2.41
CA GLU A 124 8.67 11.98 -2.42
C GLU A 124 8.47 12.76 -3.73
N ASN A 125 8.10 14.04 -3.65
CA ASN A 125 7.92 14.95 -4.79
C ASN A 125 6.95 14.42 -5.85
N GLY A 126 5.80 13.91 -5.42
CA GLY A 126 4.77 13.33 -6.29
C GLY A 126 5.13 11.95 -6.85
N GLU A 127 6.29 11.39 -6.50
CA GLU A 127 6.74 10.08 -6.95
C GLU A 127 6.56 9.03 -5.86
N VAL A 128 5.99 7.89 -6.22
CA VAL A 128 5.85 6.74 -5.33
C VAL A 128 7.11 5.88 -5.42
N MET A 129 7.66 5.56 -4.25
CA MET A 129 8.78 4.65 -4.09
C MET A 129 8.29 3.24 -3.81
N PHE A 130 8.74 2.29 -4.63
CA PHE A 130 8.50 0.86 -4.45
C PHE A 130 9.80 0.13 -4.17
N LEU A 131 9.79 -0.77 -3.19
CA LEU A 131 10.86 -1.74 -3.01
C LEU A 131 10.60 -2.96 -3.90
N THR A 132 11.56 -3.26 -4.75
CA THR A 132 11.52 -4.44 -5.62
C THR A 132 12.90 -5.06 -5.72
N TYR A 133 13.11 -6.00 -6.63
CA TYR A 133 14.41 -6.62 -6.89
C TYR A 133 14.81 -6.43 -8.35
N ARG A 134 16.11 -6.48 -8.63
CA ARG A 134 16.61 -6.35 -10.00
C ARG A 134 15.99 -7.41 -10.93
N SER A 135 15.90 -8.66 -10.49
CA SER A 135 15.28 -9.73 -11.29
C SER A 135 13.84 -9.39 -11.69
N VAL A 136 13.06 -8.84 -10.76
CA VAL A 136 11.68 -8.41 -10.99
C VAL A 136 11.60 -7.27 -12.00
N ILE A 137 12.51 -6.30 -11.92
CA ILE A 137 12.60 -5.20 -12.89
C ILE A 137 12.86 -5.76 -14.29
N LEU A 138 13.84 -6.65 -14.45
CA LEU A 138 14.21 -7.23 -15.75
C LEU A 138 13.06 -8.01 -16.41
N THR A 139 12.15 -8.59 -15.62
CA THR A 139 10.98 -9.32 -16.14
C THR A 139 9.74 -8.46 -16.27
N GLY A 140 9.63 -7.39 -15.48
CA GLY A 140 8.41 -6.60 -15.34
C GLY A 140 8.37 -5.32 -16.19
N LEU A 141 9.53 -4.77 -16.57
CA LEU A 141 9.58 -3.56 -17.38
C LEU A 141 9.67 -3.86 -18.89
N PRO A 142 9.04 -3.03 -19.74
CA PRO A 142 9.28 -3.03 -21.18
C PRO A 142 10.75 -2.81 -21.53
N LYS A 143 11.20 -3.38 -22.65
CA LYS A 143 12.61 -3.32 -23.07
C LYS A 143 13.14 -1.89 -23.21
N ASP A 144 12.34 -0.98 -23.75
CA ASP A 144 12.69 0.43 -23.91
C ASP A 144 12.96 1.12 -22.56
N GLN A 145 12.19 0.78 -21.52
CA GLN A 145 12.43 1.28 -20.16
C GLN A 145 13.68 0.64 -19.55
N LEU A 146 13.87 -0.67 -19.74
CA LEU A 146 15.06 -1.37 -19.26
C LEU A 146 16.36 -0.81 -19.85
N ASP A 147 16.37 -0.54 -21.15
CA ASP A 147 17.53 0.03 -21.84
C ASP A 147 17.91 1.41 -21.26
N SER A 148 16.92 2.18 -20.77
CA SER A 148 17.16 3.51 -20.16
C SER A 148 17.81 3.45 -18.77
N ILE A 149 17.52 2.42 -17.98
CA ILE A 149 17.99 2.28 -16.59
C ILE A 149 19.13 1.28 -16.43
N GLN A 150 19.54 0.59 -17.51
CA GLN A 150 20.48 -0.54 -17.44
C GLN A 150 21.79 -0.20 -16.70
N SER A 151 22.29 1.02 -16.87
CA SER A 151 23.52 1.49 -16.21
C SER A 151 23.36 1.70 -14.69
N GLU A 152 22.14 1.91 -14.21
CA GLU A 152 21.80 2.13 -12.80
C GLU A 152 21.54 0.82 -12.05
N ILE A 153 21.18 -0.26 -12.76
CA ILE A 153 20.92 -1.59 -12.20
C ILE A 153 21.91 -2.66 -12.72
N PRO A 154 23.22 -2.52 -12.44
CA PRO A 154 24.26 -3.41 -12.95
C PRO A 154 24.03 -4.86 -12.51
N GLU A 155 24.49 -5.81 -13.33
CA GLU A 155 24.49 -7.23 -12.98
C GLU A 155 25.48 -7.52 -11.85
N LYS A 156 25.09 -8.42 -10.94
CA LYS A 156 25.89 -8.89 -9.80
C LYS A 156 25.64 -10.39 -9.60
N ASP A 157 26.50 -11.02 -8.81
CA ASP A 157 26.42 -12.47 -8.50
C ASP A 157 25.18 -12.86 -7.68
N PHE A 158 24.43 -11.89 -7.17
CA PHE A 158 23.22 -12.08 -6.40
C PHE A 158 22.16 -11.05 -6.81
N ASP A 159 20.89 -11.42 -6.65
CA ASP A 159 19.79 -10.48 -6.81
C ASP A 159 19.72 -9.53 -5.61
N TYR A 160 19.40 -8.27 -5.86
CA TYR A 160 19.47 -7.23 -4.85
C TYR A 160 18.26 -6.31 -4.89
N PRO A 161 17.87 -5.74 -3.72
CA PRO A 161 16.75 -4.82 -3.65
C PRO A 161 17.06 -3.53 -4.42
N VAL A 162 16.04 -3.02 -5.11
CA VAL A 162 16.07 -1.76 -5.85
C VAL A 162 14.87 -0.94 -5.40
N ILE A 163 15.10 0.37 -5.21
CA ILE A 163 14.01 1.33 -5.00
C ILE A 163 13.63 1.89 -6.36
N LEU A 164 12.41 1.59 -6.81
CA LEU A 164 11.83 2.13 -8.03
C LEU A 164 11.03 3.37 -7.70
N LYS A 165 11.39 4.52 -8.29
CA LYS A 165 10.59 5.76 -8.23
C LYS A 165 9.68 5.83 -9.44
N THR A 166 8.40 6.11 -9.22
CA THR A 166 7.38 6.10 -10.27
C THR A 166 6.45 7.30 -10.14
N LYS A 167 6.03 7.85 -11.27
CA LYS A 167 4.95 8.84 -11.32
C LYS A 167 3.62 8.14 -11.59
N ILE A 168 2.57 8.61 -10.93
CA ILE A 168 1.21 8.14 -11.19
C ILE A 168 0.58 9.09 -12.20
N GLN A 169 0.04 8.52 -13.28
CA GLN A 169 -0.72 9.28 -14.25
C GLN A 169 -2.21 9.19 -13.90
N PHE A 170 -2.80 10.34 -13.60
CA PHE A 170 -4.24 10.52 -13.51
C PHE A 170 -4.76 10.93 -14.89
N ASP A 171 -5.94 10.44 -15.31
CA ASP A 171 -6.52 10.87 -16.58
C ASP A 171 -7.08 12.29 -16.42
N GLU A 172 -6.82 13.16 -17.39
CA GLU A 172 -7.36 14.53 -17.47
C GLU A 172 -8.89 14.56 -17.69
#